data_AF-A0A933SDC5-F1
#
_entry.id   AF-A0A933SDC5-F1
#
_cell.length_a   1.000
_cell.length_b   1.000
_cell.length_c   1.000
_cell.angle_alpha   90.00
_cell.angle_beta   90.00
_cell.angle_gamma   90.00
#
_symmetry.space_group_name_H-M   'P 1'
#
loop_
_entity.id
_entity.type
_entity.pdbx_description
1 polymer ?
#
loop_
_entity_poly.entity_id
_entity_poly.type
_entity_poly.pdbx_seq_one_letter_code
_entity_poly.pdbx_strand_id
1 'polypeptide(L)'
;MDEHIPPRSGSGWIEVVVGSMYSGKTEELIRRLRRAQIARQRVEIFKPIIDDRYAKDHIVSHSELRIPSRSVKTAKEILRWAHEAQVIGIDEGQFLGPALLDVVERLARQGKRVIVAGLDQDYMGQPFEPMPQLLAIAEYITKTLAICMVCGSPANRTYRKVARGGRVVVGGADLYEARCRRCYDLGRRAQAMAPIHEFTGETDARPKTARRTAGARRKPSAPGRVRKQDR
;
A
#
# COMPACT_ATOMS: atom_id res chain seq x y z
N MET A 1 0.42 -22.11 -20.25
CA MET A 1 0.03 -21.28 -21.41
C MET A 1 -1.24 -20.56 -21.00
N ASP A 2 -1.12 -19.34 -20.46
CA ASP A 2 -2.28 -18.47 -20.24
C ASP A 2 -2.49 -17.63 -21.48
N GLU A 3 -3.27 -18.14 -22.44
CA GLU A 3 -3.77 -17.33 -23.53
C GLU A 3 -4.83 -16.36 -22.99
N HIS A 4 -4.37 -15.19 -22.53
CA HIS A 4 -5.20 -13.99 -22.50
C HIS A 4 -5.59 -13.65 -23.94
N ILE A 5 -6.63 -14.30 -24.47
CA ILE A 5 -7.28 -13.91 -25.72
C ILE A 5 -7.77 -12.47 -25.52
N PRO A 6 -7.22 -11.47 -26.22
CA PRO A 6 -7.69 -10.10 -26.07
C PRO A 6 -9.10 -9.98 -26.67
N PRO A 7 -10.00 -9.20 -26.03
CA PRO A 7 -11.36 -9.06 -26.53
C PRO A 7 -11.36 -8.32 -27.88
N ARG A 8 -12.39 -8.58 -28.70
CA ARG A 8 -12.47 -8.09 -30.09
C ARG A 8 -12.52 -6.56 -30.12
N SER A 9 -11.92 -5.98 -31.16
CA SER A 9 -11.82 -4.54 -31.38
C SER A 9 -13.16 -3.82 -31.17
N GLY A 10 -13.20 -2.92 -30.18
CA GLY A 10 -14.39 -2.14 -29.82
C GLY A 10 -15.09 -2.55 -28.52
N SER A 11 -14.77 -3.72 -27.95
CA SER A 11 -15.29 -4.14 -26.64
C SER A 11 -14.36 -3.73 -25.48
N GLY A 12 -14.96 -3.25 -24.39
CA GLY A 12 -14.27 -2.94 -23.13
C GLY A 12 -14.43 -4.07 -22.12
N TRP A 13 -13.62 -4.07 -21.06
CA TRP A 13 -13.55 -5.16 -20.09
C TRP A 13 -12.90 -4.72 -18.79
N ILE A 14 -13.04 -5.55 -17.76
CA ILE A 14 -12.53 -5.38 -16.40
C ILE A 14 -11.46 -6.44 -16.11
N GLU A 15 -10.32 -5.98 -15.61
CA GLU A 15 -9.24 -6.81 -15.07
C GLU A 15 -9.08 -6.52 -13.57
N VAL A 16 -9.00 -7.56 -12.74
CA VAL A 16 -8.85 -7.42 -11.29
C VAL A 16 -7.56 -8.09 -10.81
N VAL A 17 -6.68 -7.31 -10.19
CA VAL A 17 -5.40 -7.74 -9.62
C VAL A 17 -5.50 -7.73 -8.10
N VAL A 18 -5.55 -8.89 -7.47
CA VAL A 18 -5.79 -9.06 -6.03
C VAL A 18 -4.71 -9.87 -5.33
N GLY A 19 -4.64 -9.72 -4.00
CA GLY A 19 -3.67 -10.39 -3.14
C GLY A 19 -3.38 -9.58 -1.89
N SER A 20 -2.64 -10.18 -0.94
CA SER A 20 -2.24 -9.53 0.32
C SER A 20 -1.37 -8.27 0.11
N MET A 21 -1.03 -7.57 1.19
CA MET A 21 0.11 -6.63 1.12
C MET A 21 1.39 -7.37 0.69
N TYR A 22 2.32 -6.65 0.07
CA TYR A 22 3.61 -7.15 -0.45
C TYR A 22 3.53 -8.21 -1.57
N SER A 23 2.36 -8.43 -2.17
CA SER A 23 2.16 -9.46 -3.21
C SER A 23 2.42 -9.00 -4.65
N GLY A 24 2.87 -7.77 -4.89
CA GLY A 24 3.16 -7.30 -6.25
C GLY A 24 1.97 -6.72 -7.03
N LYS A 25 0.86 -6.34 -6.37
CA LYS A 25 -0.35 -5.84 -7.06
C LYS A 25 -0.10 -4.55 -7.85
N THR A 26 0.47 -3.55 -7.19
CA THR A 26 0.78 -2.24 -7.77
C THR A 26 1.83 -2.36 -8.87
N GLU A 27 2.81 -3.24 -8.67
CA GLU A 27 3.83 -3.62 -9.65
C GLU A 27 3.18 -4.19 -10.93
N GLU A 28 2.24 -5.13 -10.79
CA GLU A 28 1.51 -5.74 -11.90
C GLU A 28 0.58 -4.74 -12.61
N LEU A 29 -0.11 -3.88 -11.85
CA LEU A 29 -0.90 -2.77 -12.38
C LEU A 29 -0.04 -1.83 -13.23
N ILE A 30 1.08 -1.33 -12.70
CA ILE A 30 2.03 -0.47 -13.42
C ILE A 30 2.57 -1.19 -14.67
N ARG A 31 2.89 -2.49 -14.59
CA ARG A 31 3.36 -3.28 -15.74
C ARG A 31 2.31 -3.40 -16.85
N ARG A 32 1.02 -3.48 -16.52
CA ARG A 32 -0.06 -3.46 -17.53
C ARG A 32 -0.24 -2.07 -18.14
N LEU A 33 -0.25 -1.03 -17.32
CA LEU A 33 -0.45 0.36 -17.75
C LEU A 33 0.72 0.86 -18.60
N ARG A 34 1.97 0.55 -18.25
CA ARG A 34 3.15 0.89 -19.07
C ARG A 34 3.11 0.22 -20.45
N ARG A 35 2.64 -1.03 -20.56
CA ARG A 35 2.46 -1.70 -21.86
C ARG A 35 1.40 -1.00 -22.73
N ALA A 36 0.31 -0.50 -22.13
CA ALA A 36 -0.68 0.31 -22.83
C ALA A 36 -0.10 1.65 -23.33
N GLN A 37 0.71 2.33 -22.51
CA GLN A 37 1.42 3.56 -22.91
C GLN A 37 2.42 3.33 -24.05
N ILE A 38 3.18 2.21 -24.03
CA ILE A 38 4.09 1.82 -25.12
C ILE A 38 3.29 1.58 -26.42
N ALA A 39 2.10 0.99 -26.33
CA ALA A 39 1.16 0.85 -27.44
C ALA A 39 0.42 2.16 -27.81
N ARG A 40 0.88 3.32 -27.30
CA ARG A 40 0.32 4.67 -27.52
C ARG A 40 -1.15 4.83 -27.12
N GLN A 41 -1.67 3.96 -26.26
CA GLN A 41 -3.03 4.10 -25.73
C GLN A 41 -3.08 5.24 -24.72
N ARG A 42 -4.19 6.01 -24.70
CA ARG A 42 -4.42 7.03 -23.67
C ARG A 42 -4.76 6.35 -22.35
N VAL A 43 -3.90 6.56 -21.34
CA VAL A 43 -4.01 5.92 -20.02
C VAL A 43 -4.28 6.98 -18.95
N GLU A 44 -5.29 6.74 -18.13
CA GLU A 44 -5.57 7.52 -16.91
C GLU A 44 -5.52 6.59 -15.68
N ILE A 45 -5.03 7.10 -14.56
CA ILE A 45 -4.70 6.27 -13.40
C ILE A 45 -5.15 6.96 -12.12
N PHE A 46 -5.85 6.22 -11.26
CA PHE A 46 -6.53 6.73 -10.08
C PHE A 46 -6.13 5.98 -8.83
N LYS A 47 -6.11 6.71 -7.70
CA LYS A 47 -5.95 6.12 -6.37
C LYS A 47 -6.80 6.87 -5.34
N PRO A 48 -7.23 6.23 -4.24
CA PRO A 48 -7.97 6.90 -3.18
C PRO A 48 -7.10 7.88 -2.38
N ILE A 49 -7.63 9.01 -1.94
CA ILE A 49 -6.89 9.99 -1.11
C ILE A 49 -6.39 9.40 0.22
N ILE A 50 -7.04 8.36 0.75
CA ILE A 50 -6.61 7.66 1.98
C ILE A 50 -5.28 6.88 1.81
N ASP A 51 -4.80 6.75 0.57
CA ASP A 51 -3.50 6.15 0.25
C ASP A 51 -2.44 7.21 -0.07
N ASP A 52 -2.07 7.99 0.95
CA ASP A 52 -1.00 9.00 0.89
C ASP A 52 0.37 8.46 1.32
N ARG A 53 0.47 7.15 1.64
CA ARG A 53 1.64 6.46 2.21
C ARG A 53 2.99 6.67 1.51
N TYR A 54 3.01 7.04 0.21
CA TYR A 54 4.23 7.07 -0.59
C TYR A 54 4.42 8.32 -1.49
N ALA A 55 3.35 9.00 -1.91
CA ALA A 55 3.37 10.25 -2.70
C ALA A 55 1.93 10.79 -2.87
N LYS A 56 1.75 12.10 -3.14
CA LYS A 56 0.41 12.66 -3.45
C LYS A 56 -0.02 12.44 -4.92
N ASP A 57 0.92 12.55 -5.85
CA ASP A 57 0.62 12.66 -7.30
C ASP A 57 1.03 11.42 -8.13
N HIS A 58 1.52 10.37 -7.45
CA HIS A 58 2.00 9.14 -8.09
C HIS A 58 1.51 7.91 -7.33
N ILE A 59 1.29 6.83 -8.07
CA ILE A 59 1.30 5.49 -7.52
C ILE A 59 2.76 5.03 -7.51
N VAL A 60 3.18 4.46 -6.39
CA VAL A 60 4.55 4.00 -6.15
C VAL A 60 4.45 2.54 -5.73
N SER A 61 5.04 1.64 -6.53
CA SER A 61 5.18 0.24 -6.15
C SER A 61 6.18 0.09 -4.99
N HIS A 62 6.18 -1.03 -4.27
CA HIS A 62 7.22 -1.33 -3.29
C HIS A 62 8.62 -1.45 -3.94
N SER A 63 8.68 -1.80 -5.23
CA SER A 63 9.91 -1.78 -6.05
C SER A 63 10.22 -0.42 -6.71
N GLU A 64 9.77 0.70 -6.11
CA GLU A 64 9.99 2.09 -6.55
C GLU A 64 9.54 2.48 -7.98
N LEU A 65 8.90 1.57 -8.73
CA LEU A 65 8.25 1.92 -9.99
C LEU A 65 7.19 2.99 -9.74
N ARG A 66 7.34 4.12 -10.42
CA ARG A 66 6.41 5.25 -10.40
C ARG A 66 5.67 5.38 -11.73
N ILE A 67 4.43 5.84 -11.63
CA ILE A 67 3.60 6.32 -12.75
C ILE A 67 2.70 7.47 -12.23
N PRO A 68 2.47 8.55 -12.99
CA PRO A 68 1.59 9.64 -12.56
C PRO A 68 0.17 9.15 -12.30
N SER A 69 -0.49 9.66 -11.25
CA SER A 69 -1.83 9.22 -10.84
C SER A 69 -2.65 10.35 -10.22
N ARG A 70 -3.96 10.34 -10.47
CA ARG A 70 -4.91 11.27 -9.86
C ARG A 70 -5.46 10.71 -8.55
N SER A 71 -5.31 11.46 -7.47
CA SER A 71 -5.93 11.11 -6.19
C SER A 71 -7.41 11.53 -6.18
N VAL A 72 -8.32 10.62 -5.81
CA VAL A 72 -9.78 10.81 -5.78
C VAL A 72 -10.38 10.53 -4.39
N LYS A 73 -11.46 11.23 -4.03
CA LYS A 73 -12.22 11.00 -2.79
C LYS A 73 -13.22 9.86 -2.93
N THR A 74 -13.80 9.69 -4.11
CA THR A 74 -14.85 8.69 -4.38
C THR A 74 -14.70 8.11 -5.78
N ALA A 75 -15.17 6.88 -5.99
CA ALA A 75 -15.15 6.25 -7.31
C ALA A 75 -15.82 7.11 -8.41
N LYS A 76 -16.86 7.87 -8.07
CA LYS A 76 -17.61 8.70 -9.03
C LYS A 76 -16.77 9.83 -9.64
N GLU A 77 -15.69 10.25 -9.00
CA GLU A 77 -14.78 11.29 -9.53
C GLU A 77 -13.95 10.80 -10.73
N ILE A 78 -13.73 9.47 -10.85
CA ILE A 78 -13.01 8.84 -11.97
C ILE A 78 -13.68 9.20 -13.30
N LEU A 79 -15.01 9.19 -13.35
CA LEU A 79 -15.80 9.49 -14.55
C LEU A 79 -15.53 10.89 -15.13
N ARG A 80 -15.08 11.86 -14.32
CA ARG A 80 -14.76 13.23 -14.77
C ARG A 80 -13.52 13.30 -15.65
N TRP A 81 -12.59 12.36 -15.48
CA TRP A 81 -11.29 12.35 -16.14
C TRP A 81 -11.13 11.18 -17.11
N ALA A 82 -12.00 10.18 -17.02
CA ALA A 82 -11.97 8.97 -17.83
C ALA A 82 -12.39 9.14 -19.31
N HIS A 83 -12.87 10.31 -19.75
CA HIS A 83 -13.50 10.49 -21.07
C HIS A 83 -12.59 10.07 -22.24
N GLU A 84 -11.39 10.65 -22.33
CA GLU A 84 -10.42 10.35 -23.40
C GLU A 84 -9.65 9.03 -23.20
N ALA A 85 -9.63 8.50 -21.98
CA ALA A 85 -8.87 7.29 -21.64
C ALA A 85 -9.39 6.05 -22.38
N GLN A 86 -8.47 5.28 -22.94
CA GLN A 86 -8.73 3.94 -23.49
C GLN A 86 -8.45 2.85 -22.45
N VAL A 87 -7.46 3.10 -21.58
CA VAL A 87 -7.11 2.23 -20.45
C VAL A 87 -7.16 3.03 -19.15
N ILE A 88 -7.78 2.45 -18.13
CA ILE A 88 -7.98 3.06 -16.82
C ILE A 88 -7.37 2.16 -15.77
N GLY A 89 -6.42 2.67 -15.00
CA GLY A 89 -5.87 2.00 -13.82
C GLY A 89 -6.47 2.54 -12.53
N ILE A 90 -6.80 1.65 -11.60
CA ILE A 90 -7.33 2.01 -10.28
C ILE A 90 -6.53 1.21 -9.24
N ASP A 91 -5.74 1.87 -8.40
CA ASP A 91 -5.03 1.20 -7.29
C ASP A 91 -5.77 1.35 -5.95
N GLU A 92 -5.51 0.41 -5.05
CA GLU A 92 -6.15 0.27 -3.73
C GLU A 92 -7.68 0.40 -3.75
N GLY A 93 -8.31 -0.27 -4.74
CA GLY A 93 -9.74 -0.20 -5.05
C GLY A 93 -10.68 -0.53 -3.88
N GLN A 94 -10.21 -1.31 -2.89
CA GLN A 94 -10.97 -1.62 -1.67
C GLN A 94 -11.35 -0.37 -0.84
N PHE A 95 -10.66 0.76 -1.02
CA PHE A 95 -10.99 2.00 -0.31
C PHE A 95 -11.96 2.93 -1.06
N LEU A 96 -12.37 2.61 -2.30
CA LEU A 96 -13.26 3.45 -3.10
C LEU A 96 -14.76 3.15 -2.90
N GLY A 97 -15.08 2.12 -2.12
CA GLY A 97 -16.44 1.77 -1.71
C GLY A 97 -17.32 1.16 -2.83
N PRO A 98 -18.56 0.75 -2.52
CA PRO A 98 -19.41 -0.04 -3.42
C PRO A 98 -19.73 0.66 -4.76
N ALA A 99 -19.75 1.99 -4.79
CA ALA A 99 -19.95 2.77 -6.01
C ALA A 99 -18.84 2.57 -7.07
N LEU A 100 -17.73 1.90 -6.73
CA LEU A 100 -16.73 1.48 -7.70
C LEU A 100 -17.29 0.48 -8.73
N LEU A 101 -18.22 -0.39 -8.34
CA LEU A 101 -18.83 -1.39 -9.22
C LEU A 101 -19.53 -0.72 -10.41
N ASP A 102 -20.46 0.20 -10.14
CA ASP A 102 -21.19 0.97 -11.17
C ASP A 102 -20.24 1.73 -12.10
N VAL A 103 -19.13 2.24 -11.56
CA VAL A 103 -18.13 3.02 -12.29
C VAL A 103 -17.35 2.12 -13.25
N VAL A 104 -16.84 0.96 -12.82
CA VAL A 104 -16.06 0.08 -13.70
C VAL A 104 -16.94 -0.56 -14.78
N GLU A 105 -18.16 -0.96 -14.44
CA GLU A 105 -19.16 -1.47 -15.38
C GLU A 105 -19.49 -0.44 -16.46
N ARG A 106 -19.79 0.81 -16.06
CA ARG A 106 -20.06 1.89 -17.00
C ARG A 106 -18.88 2.15 -17.94
N LEU A 107 -17.66 2.09 -17.44
CA LEU A 107 -16.45 2.33 -18.24
C LEU A 107 -16.18 1.16 -19.21
N ALA A 108 -16.33 -0.09 -18.77
CA ALA A 108 -16.21 -1.27 -19.64
C ALA A 108 -17.25 -1.25 -20.77
N ARG A 109 -18.52 -0.93 -20.46
CA ARG A 109 -19.59 -0.75 -21.45
C ARG A 109 -19.35 0.41 -22.43
N GLN A 110 -18.47 1.36 -22.10
CA GLN A 110 -17.99 2.42 -23.00
C GLN A 110 -16.80 1.99 -23.89
N GLY A 111 -16.48 0.70 -23.97
CA GLY A 111 -15.37 0.19 -24.78
C GLY A 111 -13.99 0.35 -24.14
N LYS A 112 -13.92 0.67 -22.84
CA LYS A 112 -12.66 0.96 -22.14
C LYS A 112 -12.13 -0.28 -21.43
N ARG A 113 -10.81 -0.39 -21.35
CA ARG A 113 -10.11 -1.39 -20.52
C ARG A 113 -9.95 -0.83 -19.11
N VAL A 114 -10.51 -1.48 -18.10
CA VAL A 114 -10.43 -1.06 -16.70
C VAL A 114 -9.62 -2.08 -15.91
N ILE A 115 -8.58 -1.64 -15.20
CA ILE A 115 -7.70 -2.51 -14.40
C ILE A 115 -7.76 -2.03 -12.94
N VAL A 116 -8.30 -2.86 -12.05
CA VAL A 116 -8.43 -2.57 -10.62
C VAL A 116 -7.45 -3.42 -9.83
N ALA A 117 -6.55 -2.79 -9.08
CA ALA A 117 -5.74 -3.45 -8.07
C ALA A 117 -6.31 -3.20 -6.66
N GLY A 118 -6.27 -4.21 -5.79
CA GLY A 118 -6.72 -4.05 -4.41
C GLY A 118 -6.55 -5.28 -3.53
N LEU A 119 -6.66 -5.10 -2.22
CA LEU A 119 -6.67 -6.20 -1.25
C LEU A 119 -7.97 -6.99 -1.38
N ASP A 120 -7.91 -8.30 -1.65
CA ASP A 120 -9.10 -9.17 -1.58
C ASP A 120 -9.58 -9.40 -0.15
N GLN A 121 -8.68 -9.22 0.83
CA GLN A 121 -8.90 -9.55 2.23
C GLN A 121 -8.32 -8.48 3.15
N ASP A 122 -9.04 -8.17 4.23
CA ASP A 122 -8.52 -7.33 5.31
C ASP A 122 -7.58 -8.10 6.24
N TYR A 123 -7.02 -7.41 7.25
CA TYR A 123 -6.08 -8.02 8.20
C TYR A 123 -6.72 -9.10 9.10
N MET A 124 -8.05 -9.17 9.16
CA MET A 124 -8.83 -10.21 9.87
C MET A 124 -9.11 -11.42 8.95
N GLY A 125 -8.63 -11.39 7.71
CA GLY A 125 -8.81 -12.43 6.71
C GLY A 125 -10.22 -12.48 6.14
N GLN A 126 -11.04 -11.45 6.40
CA GLN A 126 -12.38 -11.31 5.85
C GLN A 126 -12.34 -10.63 4.48
N PRO A 127 -13.33 -10.86 3.60
CA PRO A 127 -13.40 -10.19 2.31
C PRO A 127 -13.37 -8.65 2.46
N PHE A 128 -12.57 -7.99 1.61
CA PHE A 128 -12.48 -6.53 1.61
C PHE A 128 -13.33 -5.94 0.48
N GLU A 129 -14.56 -5.58 0.84
CA GLU A 129 -15.53 -4.89 -0.02
C GLU A 129 -14.94 -3.64 -0.71
N PRO A 130 -15.17 -3.40 -2.01
CA PRO A 130 -16.02 -4.16 -2.95
C PRO A 130 -15.24 -5.18 -3.82
N MET A 131 -14.03 -5.58 -3.41
CA MET A 131 -13.20 -6.47 -4.24
C MET A 131 -13.84 -7.84 -4.55
N PRO A 132 -14.65 -8.48 -3.66
CA PRO A 132 -15.33 -9.74 -3.99
C PRO A 132 -16.30 -9.64 -5.17
N GLN A 133 -17.04 -8.54 -5.27
CA GLN A 133 -18.00 -8.30 -6.35
C GLN A 133 -17.27 -7.91 -7.63
N LEU A 134 -16.18 -7.15 -7.54
CA LEU A 134 -15.30 -6.87 -8.68
C LEU A 134 -14.74 -8.17 -9.28
N LEU A 135 -14.34 -9.13 -8.42
CA LEU A 135 -13.92 -10.46 -8.87
C LEU A 135 -15.05 -11.25 -9.55
N ALA A 136 -16.31 -11.05 -9.17
CA ALA A 136 -17.45 -11.76 -9.76
C ALA A 136 -17.83 -11.24 -11.15
N ILE A 137 -17.56 -9.96 -11.46
CA ILE A 137 -17.93 -9.33 -12.75
C ILE A 137 -16.77 -9.20 -13.74
N ALA A 138 -15.52 -9.47 -13.33
CA ALA A 138 -14.34 -9.23 -14.16
C ALA A 138 -14.06 -10.38 -15.14
N GLU A 139 -13.77 -10.03 -16.40
CA GLU A 139 -13.34 -10.98 -17.43
C GLU A 139 -11.97 -11.60 -17.14
N TYR A 140 -11.07 -10.87 -16.45
CA TYR A 140 -9.75 -11.39 -16.08
C TYR A 140 -9.43 -11.15 -14.61
N ILE A 141 -9.08 -12.22 -13.91
CA ILE A 141 -8.67 -12.19 -12.51
C ILE A 141 -7.19 -12.59 -12.42
N THR A 142 -6.40 -11.86 -11.65
CA THR A 142 -5.01 -12.20 -11.35
C THR A 142 -4.80 -12.12 -9.85
N LYS A 143 -4.56 -13.29 -9.23
CA LYS A 143 -4.29 -13.37 -7.80
C LYS A 143 -2.80 -13.49 -7.53
N THR A 144 -2.18 -12.39 -7.15
CA THR A 144 -0.75 -12.36 -6.83
C THR A 144 -0.52 -12.81 -5.38
N LEU A 145 0.57 -13.54 -5.16
CA LEU A 145 0.93 -14.10 -3.86
C LEU A 145 2.23 -13.45 -3.39
N ALA A 146 2.28 -13.09 -2.12
CA ALA A 146 3.51 -12.66 -1.46
C ALA A 146 4.33 -13.87 -0.99
N ILE A 147 5.48 -13.63 -0.36
CA ILE A 147 6.25 -14.64 0.36
C ILE A 147 5.91 -14.55 1.86
N CYS A 148 5.74 -15.70 2.52
CA CYS A 148 5.46 -15.72 3.96
C CYS A 148 6.70 -15.38 4.77
N MET A 149 6.64 -14.28 5.52
CA MET A 149 7.74 -13.76 6.37
C MET A 149 8.10 -14.68 7.57
N VAL A 150 7.40 -15.82 7.74
CA VAL A 150 7.63 -16.80 8.82
C VAL A 150 8.21 -18.12 8.29
N CYS A 151 7.88 -18.53 7.06
CA CYS A 151 8.24 -19.86 6.56
C CYS A 151 8.58 -19.94 5.06
N GLY A 152 8.66 -18.82 4.34
CA GLY A 152 9.00 -18.78 2.92
C GLY A 152 7.93 -19.30 1.94
N SER A 153 6.90 -20.00 2.42
CA SER A 153 5.79 -20.47 1.57
C SER A 153 4.98 -19.32 0.95
N PRO A 154 4.26 -19.54 -0.16
CA PRO A 154 3.36 -18.52 -0.73
C PRO A 154 2.34 -17.98 0.29
N ALA A 155 2.16 -16.66 0.30
CA ALA A 155 1.36 -15.92 1.25
C ALA A 155 0.16 -15.24 0.59
N ASN A 156 -0.99 -15.36 1.26
CA ASN A 156 -2.26 -14.74 0.85
C ASN A 156 -2.94 -14.00 2.02
N ARG A 157 -2.26 -13.78 3.14
CA ARG A 157 -2.84 -13.08 4.29
C ARG A 157 -1.97 -11.90 4.67
N THR A 158 -2.58 -10.73 4.81
CA THR A 158 -1.97 -9.60 5.52
C THR A 158 -2.13 -9.84 7.01
N TYR A 159 -1.03 -10.10 7.71
CA TYR A 159 -1.03 -10.22 9.17
C TYR A 159 -0.68 -8.87 9.81
N ARG A 160 -1.54 -8.37 10.71
CA ARG A 160 -1.24 -7.19 11.52
C ARG A 160 -0.47 -7.62 12.77
N LYS A 161 0.73 -7.09 12.96
CA LYS A 161 1.60 -7.41 14.11
C LYS A 161 1.03 -6.88 15.44
N VAL A 162 0.35 -5.74 15.42
CA VAL A 162 -0.24 -5.09 16.60
C VAL A 162 -1.71 -5.51 16.84
N ALA A 163 -2.07 -5.70 18.10
CA ALA A 163 -3.42 -6.13 18.48
C ALA A 163 -4.49 -5.02 18.35
N ARG A 164 -4.14 -3.76 18.64
CA ARG A 164 -5.06 -2.61 18.68
C ARG A 164 -5.13 -1.84 17.34
N GLY A 165 -6.24 -1.13 17.11
CA GLY A 165 -6.49 -0.30 15.93
C GLY A 165 -7.72 -0.76 15.12
N GLY A 166 -8.37 0.19 14.43
CA GLY A 166 -9.59 -0.05 13.63
C GLY A 166 -9.38 -0.93 12.39
N ARG A 167 -10.40 -1.04 11.53
CA ARG A 167 -10.34 -1.90 10.31
C ARG A 167 -9.23 -1.48 9.35
N VAL A 168 -8.96 -0.18 9.29
CA VAL A 168 -7.84 0.43 8.55
C VAL A 168 -6.91 1.10 9.55
N VAL A 169 -5.65 0.69 9.58
CA VAL A 169 -4.55 1.46 10.18
C VAL A 169 -3.54 1.69 9.08
N VAL A 170 -3.31 2.94 8.71
CA VAL A 170 -2.35 3.32 7.66
C VAL A 170 -0.93 3.10 8.19
N GLY A 171 -0.15 2.28 7.49
CA GLY A 171 1.24 1.99 7.84
C GLY A 171 1.87 0.91 6.97
N GLY A 172 3.20 0.79 7.04
CA GLY A 172 4.01 -0.11 6.23
C GLY A 172 4.40 -1.41 6.95
N ALA A 173 5.60 -1.89 6.63
CA ALA A 173 6.14 -3.16 7.12
C ALA A 173 6.27 -3.24 8.65
N ASP A 174 6.27 -2.10 9.35
CA ASP A 174 6.33 -2.04 10.81
C ASP A 174 5.05 -2.58 11.46
N LEU A 175 3.89 -2.42 10.80
CA LEU A 175 2.59 -2.86 11.30
C LEU A 175 2.09 -4.16 10.65
N TYR A 176 2.49 -4.43 9.40
CA TYR A 176 1.96 -5.54 8.61
C TYR A 176 3.05 -6.41 7.98
N GLU A 177 2.75 -7.69 7.80
CA GLU A 177 3.59 -8.64 7.07
C GLU A 177 2.74 -9.67 6.32
N ALA A 178 3.28 -10.24 5.25
CA ALA A 178 2.60 -11.30 4.50
C ALA A 178 2.80 -12.67 5.17
N ARG A 179 1.71 -13.44 5.31
CA ARG A 179 1.74 -14.82 5.83
C ARG A 179 0.97 -15.80 4.97
N CYS A 180 1.44 -17.05 4.96
CA CYS A 180 0.65 -18.20 4.50
C CYS A 180 -0.49 -18.48 5.51
N ARG A 181 -1.49 -19.27 5.10
CA ARG A 181 -2.67 -19.59 5.93
C ARG A 181 -2.29 -20.09 7.33
N ARG A 182 -1.41 -21.11 7.40
CA ARG A 182 -0.93 -21.70 8.67
C ARG A 182 -0.27 -20.67 9.60
N CYS A 183 0.68 -19.88 9.10
CA CYS A 183 1.40 -18.91 9.93
C CYS A 183 0.54 -17.70 10.33
N TYR A 184 -0.48 -17.36 9.53
CA TYR A 184 -1.50 -16.39 9.89
C TYR A 184 -2.37 -16.91 11.05
N ASP A 185 -2.93 -18.12 10.92
CA ASP A 185 -3.83 -18.70 11.93
C ASP A 185 -3.11 -18.94 13.27
N LEU A 186 -1.86 -19.41 13.23
CA LEU A 186 -1.00 -19.54 14.42
C LEU A 186 -0.71 -18.19 15.08
N GLY A 187 -0.40 -17.15 14.29
CA GLY A 187 -0.17 -15.79 14.80
C GLY A 187 -1.42 -15.20 15.45
N ARG A 188 -2.58 -15.36 14.81
CA ARG A 188 -3.88 -14.89 15.35
C ARG A 188 -4.24 -15.57 16.66
N ARG A 189 -3.99 -16.88 16.80
CA ARG A 189 -4.16 -17.61 18.07
C ARG A 189 -3.22 -17.08 19.16
N ALA A 190 -1.93 -16.90 18.85
CA ALA A 190 -0.97 -16.33 19.79
C ALA A 190 -1.36 -14.91 20.26
N GLN A 191 -1.82 -14.05 19.36
CA GLN A 191 -2.34 -12.71 19.71
C GLN A 191 -3.58 -12.76 20.60
N ALA A 192 -4.49 -13.72 20.39
CA ALA A 192 -5.70 -13.88 21.20
C ALA A 192 -5.42 -14.46 22.60
N MET A 193 -4.30 -15.17 22.78
CA MET A 193 -3.86 -15.74 24.05
C MET A 193 -2.87 -14.84 24.82
N ALA A 194 -2.42 -13.73 24.23
CA ALA A 194 -1.52 -12.81 24.90
C ALA A 194 -2.24 -12.12 26.08
N PRO A 195 -1.60 -11.98 27.26
CA PRO A 195 -2.24 -11.35 28.41
C PRO A 195 -2.62 -9.90 28.08
N ILE A 196 -3.81 -9.50 28.53
CA ILE A 196 -4.30 -8.13 28.40
C ILE A 196 -3.48 -7.28 29.38
N HIS A 197 -2.37 -6.71 28.93
CA HIS A 197 -1.73 -5.64 29.68
C HIS A 197 -2.68 -4.44 29.70
N GLU A 198 -3.37 -4.25 30.83
CA GLU A 198 -3.94 -2.97 31.18
C GLU A 198 -2.81 -1.95 31.19
N PHE A 199 -2.98 -0.91 30.37
CA PHE A 199 -2.04 0.18 30.32
C PHE A 199 -2.41 1.14 31.45
N THR A 200 -2.07 0.77 32.68
CA THR A 200 -2.13 1.67 33.84
C THR A 200 -1.22 2.85 33.54
N GLY A 201 -1.81 4.02 33.32
CA GLY A 201 -1.15 5.22 32.79
C GLY A 201 -0.22 5.92 33.78
N GLU A 202 0.64 5.20 34.48
CA GLU A 202 1.73 5.78 35.26
C GLU A 202 2.95 5.96 34.36
N THR A 203 3.22 7.21 34.01
CA THR A 203 4.48 7.62 33.40
C THR A 203 5.63 7.35 34.37
N ASP A 204 6.58 6.50 33.98
CA ASP A 204 7.81 6.21 34.72
C ASP A 204 8.63 7.49 34.98
N ALA A 205 8.35 8.12 36.12
CA ALA A 205 8.96 9.36 36.55
C ALA A 205 10.34 9.07 37.14
N ARG A 206 11.34 8.90 36.25
CA ARG A 206 12.75 8.74 36.65
C ARG A 206 13.14 9.78 37.72
N PRO A 207 13.63 9.35 38.90
CA PRO A 207 13.98 10.28 39.96
C PRO A 207 15.18 11.14 39.56
N LYS A 208 15.00 12.47 39.58
CA LYS A 208 16.08 13.44 39.40
C LYS A 208 16.98 13.44 40.64
N THR A 209 18.05 12.65 40.64
CA THR A 209 19.07 12.72 41.71
C THR A 209 19.82 14.05 41.64
N ALA A 210 19.99 14.68 42.80
CA ALA A 210 20.38 16.07 42.91
C ALA A 210 21.89 16.33 42.74
N ARG A 211 22.22 17.59 42.41
CA ARG A 211 23.59 18.13 42.36
C ARG A 211 24.34 17.94 43.69
N ARG A 212 25.67 17.74 43.61
CA ARG A 212 26.62 18.32 44.59
C ARG A 212 27.63 19.21 43.86
N THR A 213 27.76 20.43 44.35
CA THR A 213 28.90 21.35 44.13
C THR A 213 30.04 20.95 45.10
N ALA A 214 31.27 21.46 45.08
CA ALA A 214 31.93 22.56 44.38
C ALA A 214 33.46 22.27 44.26
N GLY A 215 34.22 23.07 43.51
CA GLY A 215 35.70 23.04 43.56
C GLY A 215 36.36 23.87 42.45
N ALA A 216 36.91 25.04 42.77
CA ALA A 216 37.45 26.00 41.80
C ALA A 216 38.97 26.24 41.98
N ARG A 217 39.56 26.97 41.00
CA ARG A 217 40.97 27.47 40.86
C ARG A 217 41.84 26.59 39.93
N ARG A 218 42.73 27.13 39.07
CA ARG A 218 43.04 28.53 38.63
C ARG A 218 43.80 28.46 37.28
N LYS A 219 43.66 29.46 36.39
CA LYS A 219 44.60 29.75 35.28
C LYS A 219 45.83 30.50 35.84
N PRO A 220 47.04 30.38 35.27
CA PRO A 220 47.49 31.10 34.04
C PRO A 220 48.24 30.16 33.06
N SER A 221 48.84 30.53 31.91
CA SER A 221 48.93 31.76 31.07
C SER A 221 49.30 31.35 29.62
N ALA A 222 49.41 32.32 28.69
CA ALA A 222 50.22 32.24 27.45
C ALA A 222 51.33 33.32 27.53
N PRO A 223 52.43 33.25 26.75
CA PRO A 223 52.41 33.79 25.38
C PRO A 223 53.35 33.10 24.36
N GLY A 224 53.25 33.45 23.07
CA GLY A 224 54.27 33.11 22.07
C GLY A 224 53.83 33.17 20.60
N ARG A 225 53.96 34.33 19.95
CA ARG A 225 53.90 34.47 18.47
C ARG A 225 55.27 34.20 17.86
N VAL A 226 55.34 33.47 16.73
CA VAL A 226 56.23 33.80 15.59
C VAL A 226 55.48 33.55 14.27
N ARG A 227 55.83 34.30 13.22
CA ARG A 227 55.21 34.34 11.88
C ARG A 227 56.04 33.53 10.84
N LYS A 228 55.51 33.50 9.60
CA LYS A 228 56.18 33.31 8.29
C LYS A 228 56.38 31.87 7.80
N GLN A 229 56.43 31.57 6.49
CA GLN A 229 55.94 32.22 5.26
C GLN A 229 55.96 31.16 4.13
N ASP A 230 55.10 31.34 3.13
CA ASP A 230 55.27 31.04 1.70
C ASP A 230 56.08 29.80 1.25
N ARG A 231 55.38 28.80 0.70
CA ARG A 231 55.54 28.33 -0.69
C ARG A 231 54.38 27.44 -1.14
#